data_AF-A0A949XW29-F1
#
_entry.id   AF-A0A949XW29-F1
#
_cell.length_a   1.000
_cell.length_b   1.000
_cell.length_c   1.000
_cell.angle_alpha   90.00
_cell.angle_beta   90.00
_cell.angle_gamma   90.00
#
_symmetry.space_group_name_H-M   'P 1'
#
loop_
_entity.id
_entity.type
_entity.pdbx_description
1 polymer ?
#
loop_
_entity_poly.entity_id
_entity_poly.type
_entity_poly.pdbx_seq_one_letter_code
_entity_poly.pdbx_strand_id
1 'polypeptide(L)'
;MKVDLLLTGDGRRQFYGEVQESLGEADPPHQGLRGWLERERERLATLWRHDDSRVMRALHRIWDWLNRWTDPDEVWLIRLRSAAAIEVRHPTTLTAADASLAWAEFLEGRKRRHLAWLVFYAATCPLTLLLVPLPGPNLIGYWCAYRAIRHLMVVLGLFRAGRGRVPTTFDPSEALDRPTGNGRATREDLMCEIHGLSRQAQTPGARELVCTAGEVDRVAEAADMVLRQADRPWGLGVDRRADQRGGRPRHRPADGETFGASQPGSWHKDTEGKTCAFVSLAYVSLDLTDLRMQGSDGA
;
A
#
# COMPACT_ATOMS: atom_id res chain seq x y z
N MET A 1 8.09 -16.97 -4.46
CA MET A 1 7.14 -16.17 -3.65
C MET A 1 7.37 -16.54 -2.21
N LYS A 2 7.61 -15.56 -1.34
CA LYS A 2 7.90 -15.79 0.08
C LYS A 2 6.63 -15.68 0.90
N VAL A 3 6.47 -16.59 1.85
CA VAL A 3 5.34 -16.63 2.78
C VAL A 3 5.89 -16.87 4.18
N ASP A 4 5.61 -15.97 5.10
CA ASP A 4 6.03 -16.09 6.50
C ASP A 4 4.91 -16.71 7.34
N LEU A 5 5.25 -17.73 8.12
CA LEU A 5 4.41 -18.32 9.14
C LEU A 5 4.72 -17.68 10.49
N LEU A 6 3.76 -16.93 11.03
CA LEU A 6 3.85 -16.32 12.36
C LEU A 6 3.07 -17.13 13.38
N LEU A 7 3.68 -17.28 14.57
CA LEU A 7 3.01 -17.77 15.76
C LEU A 7 2.56 -16.57 16.60
N THR A 8 1.26 -16.36 16.67
CA THR A 8 0.66 -15.40 17.59
C THR A 8 0.84 -15.92 19.03
N GLY A 9 0.94 -15.03 20.01
CA GLY A 9 1.16 -15.44 21.42
C GLY A 9 0.01 -16.24 22.05
N ASP A 10 -1.14 -16.37 21.38
CA ASP A 10 -2.22 -17.30 21.73
C ASP A 10 -2.06 -18.70 21.09
N GLY A 11 -0.92 -18.95 20.43
CA GLY A 11 -0.62 -20.19 19.72
C GLY A 11 -1.26 -20.28 18.33
N ARG A 12 -1.97 -19.25 17.85
CA ARG A 12 -2.54 -19.27 16.50
C ARG A 12 -1.45 -19.10 15.44
N ARG A 13 -1.61 -19.85 14.36
CA ARG A 13 -0.74 -19.81 13.18
C ARG A 13 -1.34 -18.85 12.15
N GLN A 14 -0.55 -17.88 11.70
CA GLN A 14 -0.96 -16.92 10.66
C GLN A 14 0.07 -16.91 9.53
N PHE A 15 -0.40 -16.88 8.29
CA PHE A 15 0.47 -16.85 7.10
C PHE A 15 0.38 -15.49 6.43
N TYR A 16 1.54 -14.94 6.09
CA TYR A 16 1.67 -13.64 5.43
C TYR A 16 2.46 -13.80 4.15
N GLY A 17 1.88 -13.44 3.01
CA GLY A 17 2.59 -13.42 1.74
C GLY A 17 3.33 -12.10 1.56
N GLU A 18 4.64 -12.16 1.29
CA GLU A 18 5.40 -10.97 0.90
C GLU A 18 4.93 -10.53 -0.49
N VAL A 19 4.29 -9.36 -0.55
CA VAL A 19 3.92 -8.72 -1.80
C VAL A 19 5.20 -8.09 -2.33
N GLN A 20 6.03 -8.88 -3.03
CA GLN A 20 7.15 -8.32 -3.76
C GLN A 20 6.55 -7.37 -4.80
N GLU A 21 6.69 -6.07 -4.59
CA GLU A 21 6.47 -5.09 -5.65
C GLU A 21 7.46 -5.47 -6.74
N SER A 22 6.96 -6.17 -7.76
CA SER A 22 7.72 -6.22 -9.01
C SER A 22 7.75 -4.77 -9.45
N LEU A 23 8.90 -4.12 -9.25
CA LEU A 23 9.24 -2.87 -9.90
C LEU A 23 8.92 -3.10 -11.37
N GLY A 24 7.78 -2.57 -11.79
CA GLY A 24 7.12 -2.93 -13.02
C GLY A 24 8.03 -2.55 -14.17
N GLU A 25 8.73 -3.53 -14.72
CA GLU A 25 9.16 -3.46 -16.09
C GLU A 25 7.88 -3.32 -16.91
N ALA A 26 7.71 -2.15 -17.53
CA ALA A 26 6.48 -1.78 -18.20
C ALA A 26 6.22 -2.79 -19.32
N ASP A 27 5.32 -3.74 -19.05
CA ASP A 27 4.91 -4.74 -20.03
C ASP A 27 4.45 -4.00 -21.30
N PRO A 28 4.93 -4.40 -22.49
CA PRO A 28 4.59 -3.71 -23.72
C PRO A 28 3.07 -3.75 -23.93
N PRO A 29 2.48 -2.68 -24.50
CA PRO A 29 1.04 -2.51 -24.61
C PRO A 29 0.40 -3.75 -25.23
N HIS A 30 -0.47 -4.41 -24.46
CA HIS A 30 -1.11 -5.64 -24.91
C HIS A 30 -2.07 -5.33 -26.06
N GLN A 31 -1.94 -6.04 -27.18
CA GLN A 31 -2.89 -5.93 -28.30
C GLN A 31 -4.17 -6.73 -28.04
N GLY A 32 -5.28 -6.31 -28.65
CA GLY A 32 -6.58 -7.01 -28.60
C GLY A 32 -7.48 -6.62 -27.42
N LEU A 33 -8.31 -7.57 -26.98
CA LEU A 33 -9.38 -7.38 -25.98
C LEU A 33 -8.85 -6.85 -24.64
N ARG A 34 -7.65 -7.30 -24.24
CA ARG A 34 -6.96 -6.84 -23.02
C ARG A 34 -6.55 -5.37 -23.11
N GLY A 35 -5.95 -4.95 -24.23
CA GLY A 35 -5.61 -3.55 -24.46
C GLY A 35 -6.84 -2.63 -24.57
N TRP A 36 -7.96 -3.15 -25.08
CA TRP A 36 -9.23 -2.41 -25.06
C TRP A 36 -9.75 -2.20 -23.63
N LEU A 37 -9.73 -3.25 -22.80
CA LEU A 37 -10.08 -3.18 -21.38
C LEU A 37 -9.19 -2.22 -20.59
N GLU A 38 -7.88 -2.22 -20.85
CA GLU A 38 -6.92 -1.31 -20.22
C GLU A 38 -7.22 0.15 -20.56
N ARG A 39 -7.49 0.46 -21.84
CA ARG A 39 -7.88 1.80 -22.27
C ARG A 39 -9.22 2.25 -21.67
N GLU A 40 -10.22 1.37 -21.63
CA GLU A 40 -11.52 1.72 -21.04
C GLU A 40 -11.38 1.93 -19.52
N ARG A 41 -10.53 1.15 -18.85
CA ARG A 41 -10.20 1.38 -17.44
C ARG A 41 -9.52 2.73 -17.23
N GLU A 42 -8.55 3.09 -18.07
CA GLU A 42 -7.88 4.41 -18.01
C GLU A 42 -8.87 5.55 -18.24
N ARG A 43 -9.76 5.40 -19.24
CA ARG A 43 -10.83 6.36 -19.49
C ARG A 43 -11.73 6.52 -18.27
N LEU A 44 -12.19 5.43 -17.67
CA LEU A 44 -12.98 5.46 -16.44
C LEU A 44 -12.22 6.08 -15.28
N ALA A 45 -10.92 5.78 -15.13
CA ALA A 45 -10.07 6.37 -14.10
C ALA A 45 -9.90 7.89 -14.28
N THR A 46 -9.74 8.37 -15.52
CA THR A 46 -9.66 9.81 -15.80
C THR A 46 -10.98 10.53 -15.47
N LEU A 47 -12.12 9.93 -15.83
CA LEU A 47 -13.45 10.43 -15.44
C LEU A 47 -13.61 10.45 -13.92
N TRP A 48 -13.12 9.42 -13.23
CA TRP A 48 -13.15 9.32 -11.77
C TRP A 48 -12.33 10.41 -11.07
N ARG A 49 -11.21 10.82 -11.68
CA ARG A 49 -10.27 11.80 -11.11
C ARG A 49 -10.69 13.26 -11.33
N HIS A 50 -11.50 13.55 -12.35
CA HIS A 50 -11.80 14.93 -12.76
C HIS A 50 -13.20 15.43 -12.38
N ASP A 51 -14.09 14.57 -11.88
CA ASP A 51 -15.47 14.97 -11.60
C ASP A 51 -15.76 15.08 -10.09
N ASP A 52 -15.84 16.31 -9.60
CA ASP A 52 -16.17 16.67 -8.20
C ASP A 52 -17.69 16.57 -7.88
N SER A 53 -18.45 15.91 -8.74
CA SER A 53 -19.90 15.81 -8.64
C SER A 53 -20.35 15.11 -7.35
N ARG A 54 -21.56 15.49 -6.87
CA ARG A 54 -22.20 14.82 -5.72
C ARG A 54 -22.38 13.32 -5.96
N VAL A 55 -22.51 12.90 -7.22
CA VAL A 55 -22.62 11.50 -7.64
C VAL A 55 -21.31 10.76 -7.41
N MET A 56 -20.16 11.33 -7.80
CA MET A 56 -18.84 10.70 -7.57
C MET A 56 -18.54 10.52 -6.08
N ARG A 57 -18.90 11.49 -5.23
CA ARG A 57 -18.78 11.32 -3.76
C ARG A 57 -19.68 10.20 -3.21
N ALA A 58 -20.83 9.96 -3.79
CA ALA A 58 -21.68 8.82 -3.42
C ALA A 58 -21.06 7.50 -3.88
N LEU A 59 -20.53 7.45 -5.11
CA LEU A 59 -19.85 6.27 -5.66
C LEU A 59 -18.60 5.90 -4.86
N HIS A 60 -17.75 6.87 -4.48
CA HIS A 60 -16.60 6.63 -3.60
C HIS A 60 -17.01 6.02 -2.26
N ARG A 61 -18.04 6.57 -1.60
CA ARG A 61 -18.52 6.02 -0.33
C ARG A 61 -19.02 4.58 -0.45
N ILE A 62 -19.72 4.26 -1.55
CA ILE A 62 -20.16 2.89 -1.84
C ILE A 62 -18.95 2.01 -2.10
N TRP A 63 -17.99 2.46 -2.92
CA TRP A 63 -16.76 1.74 -3.22
C TRP A 63 -15.93 1.44 -1.96
N ASP A 64 -15.69 2.43 -1.11
CA ASP A 64 -14.97 2.25 0.16
C ASP A 64 -15.74 1.32 1.09
N TRP A 65 -17.07 1.44 1.12
CA TRP A 65 -17.91 0.50 1.87
C TRP A 65 -17.76 -0.92 1.36
N LEU A 66 -17.77 -1.14 0.05
CA LEU A 66 -17.58 -2.45 -0.57
C LEU A 66 -16.16 -2.99 -0.31
N ASN A 67 -15.13 -2.16 -0.44
CA ASN A 67 -13.74 -2.56 -0.25
C ASN A 67 -13.42 -2.95 1.20
N ARG A 68 -14.12 -2.39 2.20
CA ARG A 68 -13.98 -2.82 3.60
C ARG A 68 -14.29 -4.31 3.83
N TRP A 69 -15.00 -4.97 2.92
CA TRP A 69 -15.30 -6.40 2.99
C TRP A 69 -14.28 -7.28 2.26
N THR A 70 -13.26 -6.68 1.64
CA THR A 70 -12.20 -7.42 0.93
C THR A 70 -11.19 -7.95 1.92
N ASP A 71 -10.92 -9.26 1.87
CA ASP A 71 -9.93 -9.89 2.73
C ASP A 71 -8.52 -9.45 2.26
N PRO A 72 -7.66 -8.88 3.14
CA PRO A 72 -6.34 -8.40 2.77
C PRO A 72 -5.44 -9.50 2.18
N ASP A 73 -5.73 -10.77 2.50
CA ASP A 73 -4.95 -11.90 2.00
C ASP A 73 -5.18 -12.18 0.50
N GLU A 74 -6.27 -11.68 -0.08
CA GLU A 74 -6.63 -11.98 -1.46
C GLU A 74 -5.54 -11.57 -2.46
N VAL A 75 -4.85 -10.45 -2.20
CA VAL A 75 -3.83 -9.93 -3.11
C VAL A 75 -2.70 -10.94 -3.30
N TRP A 76 -2.15 -11.45 -2.21
CA TRP A 76 -1.04 -12.41 -2.28
C TRP A 76 -1.54 -13.81 -2.65
N LEU A 77 -2.74 -14.22 -2.21
CA LEU A 77 -3.32 -15.51 -2.58
C LEU A 77 -3.54 -15.65 -4.10
N ILE A 78 -3.93 -14.57 -4.79
CA ILE A 78 -4.04 -14.55 -6.25
C ILE A 78 -2.68 -14.81 -6.91
N ARG A 79 -1.57 -14.30 -6.33
CA ARG A 79 -0.22 -14.45 -6.87
C ARG A 79 0.29 -15.89 -6.81
N LEU A 80 -0.26 -16.75 -5.93
CA LEU A 80 0.05 -18.19 -5.92
C LEU A 80 -0.22 -18.86 -7.28
N ARG A 81 -1.14 -18.32 -8.09
CA ARG A 81 -1.44 -18.82 -9.44
C ARG A 81 -0.24 -18.75 -10.39
N SER A 82 0.57 -17.70 -10.25
CA SER A 82 1.73 -17.40 -11.10
C SER A 82 3.06 -17.65 -10.42
N ALA A 83 3.07 -18.05 -9.15
CA ALA A 83 4.31 -18.37 -8.44
C ALA A 83 5.02 -19.57 -9.10
N ALA A 84 6.30 -19.38 -9.43
CA ALA A 84 7.16 -20.45 -9.93
C ALA A 84 7.60 -21.40 -8.80
N ALA A 85 7.85 -20.84 -7.61
CA ALA A 85 8.16 -21.55 -6.37
C ALA A 85 7.60 -20.79 -5.17
N ILE A 86 7.30 -21.51 -4.09
CA ILE A 86 6.82 -20.96 -2.81
C ILE A 86 7.88 -21.28 -1.74
N GLU A 87 8.39 -20.24 -1.08
CA GLU A 87 9.32 -20.35 0.05
C GLU A 87 8.50 -20.03 1.31
N VAL A 88 8.24 -21.04 2.14
CA VAL A 88 7.50 -20.87 3.40
C VAL A 88 8.52 -20.76 4.53
N ARG A 89 8.65 -19.56 5.09
CA ARG A 89 9.52 -19.31 6.25
C ARG A 89 8.76 -19.58 7.53
N HIS A 90 9.36 -20.32 8.45
CA HIS A 90 8.72 -20.65 9.72
C HIS A 90 9.65 -20.39 10.92
N PRO A 91 9.10 -20.22 12.13
CA PRO A 91 9.90 -20.08 13.35
C PRO A 91 10.76 -21.35 13.57
N THR A 92 11.96 -21.22 14.11
CA THR A 92 12.83 -22.37 14.40
C THR A 92 12.25 -23.30 15.47
N THR A 93 11.32 -22.77 16.27
CA THR A 93 10.51 -23.55 17.23
C THR A 93 9.58 -24.58 16.56
N LEU A 94 9.27 -24.42 15.26
CA LEU A 94 8.49 -25.40 14.50
C LEU A 94 9.39 -26.24 13.61
N THR A 95 9.09 -27.54 13.53
CA THR A 95 9.73 -28.41 12.55
C THR A 95 9.19 -28.12 11.15
N ALA A 96 9.98 -28.41 10.10
CA ALA A 96 9.53 -28.28 8.72
C ALA A 96 8.29 -29.15 8.41
N ALA A 97 8.15 -30.30 9.07
CA ALA A 97 6.99 -31.18 8.93
C ALA A 97 5.73 -30.53 9.51
N ASP A 98 5.82 -29.91 10.69
CA ASP A 98 4.71 -29.17 11.30
C ASP A 98 4.32 -27.93 10.48
N ALA A 99 5.31 -27.21 9.95
CA ALA A 99 5.08 -26.07 9.08
C ALA A 99 4.38 -26.48 7.78
N SER A 100 4.78 -27.61 7.19
CA SER A 100 4.15 -28.20 6.00
C SER A 100 2.70 -28.62 6.26
N LEU A 101 2.43 -29.27 7.38
CA LEU A 101 1.07 -29.62 7.78
C LEU A 101 0.21 -28.37 7.99
N ALA A 102 0.72 -27.38 8.73
CA ALA A 102 0.05 -26.10 8.96
C ALA A 102 -0.26 -25.37 7.65
N TRP A 103 0.66 -25.40 6.69
CA TRP A 103 0.48 -24.81 5.37
C TRP A 103 -0.63 -25.51 4.59
N ALA A 104 -0.66 -26.85 4.58
CA ALA A 104 -1.71 -27.62 3.92
C ALA A 104 -3.10 -27.34 4.52
N GLU A 105 -3.20 -27.30 5.85
CA GLU A 105 -4.43 -26.96 6.57
C GLU A 105 -4.90 -25.53 6.24
N PHE A 106 -3.98 -24.58 6.21
CA PHE A 106 -4.27 -23.19 5.84
C PHE A 106 -4.82 -23.11 4.41
N LEU A 107 -4.16 -23.75 3.44
CA LEU A 107 -4.60 -23.76 2.05
C LEU A 107 -5.99 -24.38 1.89
N GLU A 108 -6.26 -25.49 2.58
CA GLU A 108 -7.56 -26.17 2.55
C GLU A 108 -8.66 -25.29 3.15
N GLY A 109 -8.41 -24.68 4.32
CA GLY A 109 -9.34 -23.77 4.98
C GLY A 109 -9.68 -22.56 4.11
N ARG A 110 -8.67 -21.91 3.52
CA ARG A 110 -8.87 -20.78 2.60
C ARG A 110 -9.61 -21.20 1.34
N LYS A 111 -9.29 -22.36 0.77
CA LYS A 111 -9.95 -22.87 -0.44
C LYS A 111 -11.45 -23.03 -0.22
N ARG A 112 -11.86 -23.66 0.90
CA ARG A 112 -13.29 -23.84 1.23
C ARG A 112 -14.02 -22.51 1.37
N ARG A 113 -13.43 -21.56 2.12
CA ARG A 113 -14.00 -20.22 2.31
C ARG A 113 -14.16 -19.48 0.98
N HIS A 114 -13.09 -19.38 0.17
CA HIS A 114 -13.17 -18.64 -1.09
C HIS A 114 -14.04 -19.35 -2.14
N LEU A 115 -14.14 -20.68 -2.12
CA LEU A 115 -15.06 -21.42 -2.99
C LEU A 115 -16.52 -21.14 -2.62
N ALA A 116 -16.86 -21.12 -1.31
CA ALA A 116 -18.21 -20.77 -0.87
C ALA A 116 -18.60 -19.36 -1.33
N TRP A 117 -17.70 -18.39 -1.18
CA TRP A 117 -17.92 -17.02 -1.67
C TRP A 117 -17.98 -16.93 -3.19
N LEU A 118 -17.16 -17.69 -3.91
CA LEU A 118 -17.24 -17.77 -5.38
C LEU A 118 -18.63 -18.22 -5.82
N VAL A 119 -19.16 -19.29 -5.21
CA VAL A 119 -20.49 -19.80 -5.52
C VAL A 119 -21.56 -18.74 -5.23
N PHE A 120 -21.48 -18.06 -4.08
CA PHE A 120 -22.39 -16.98 -3.72
C PHE A 120 -22.38 -15.83 -4.76
N TYR A 121 -21.19 -15.34 -5.14
CA TYR A 121 -21.09 -14.25 -6.11
C TYR A 121 -21.47 -14.68 -7.53
N ALA A 122 -21.12 -15.89 -7.94
CA ALA A 122 -21.52 -16.44 -9.24
C ALA A 122 -23.05 -16.60 -9.35
N ALA A 123 -23.72 -17.00 -8.27
CA ALA A 123 -25.18 -17.11 -8.23
C ALA A 123 -25.90 -15.76 -8.21
N THR A 124 -25.31 -14.74 -7.57
CA THR A 124 -25.89 -13.39 -7.50
C THR A 124 -25.66 -12.55 -8.76
N CYS A 125 -24.58 -12.79 -9.51
CA CYS A 125 -24.30 -12.12 -10.79
C CYS A 125 -25.49 -12.08 -11.76
N PRO A 126 -26.13 -13.21 -12.16
CA PRO A 126 -27.25 -13.17 -13.10
C PRO A 126 -28.44 -12.38 -12.56
N LEU A 127 -28.70 -12.43 -11.24
CA LEU A 127 -29.76 -11.65 -10.62
C LEU A 127 -29.48 -10.14 -10.74
N THR A 128 -28.23 -9.73 -10.57
CA THR A 128 -27.85 -8.32 -10.77
C THR A 128 -27.89 -7.89 -12.24
N LEU A 129 -27.70 -8.81 -13.18
CA LEU A 129 -27.84 -8.52 -14.62
C LEU A 129 -29.32 -8.29 -15.02
N LEU A 130 -30.28 -8.89 -14.32
CA LEU A 130 -31.71 -8.59 -14.52
C LEU A 130 -32.07 -7.15 -14.15
N LEU A 131 -31.25 -6.48 -13.35
CA LEU A 131 -31.43 -5.08 -12.94
C LEU A 131 -30.79 -4.07 -13.93
N VAL A 132 -30.16 -4.55 -15.01
CA VAL A 132 -29.54 -3.71 -16.05
C VAL A 132 -30.48 -2.72 -16.76
N PRO A 133 -31.78 -2.97 -16.99
CA PRO A 133 -32.62 -1.99 -17.68
C PRO A 133 -32.94 -0.73 -16.85
N LEU A 134 -32.56 -0.69 -15.57
CA LEU A 134 -32.66 0.52 -14.76
C LEU A 134 -31.57 1.51 -15.18
N PRO A 135 -31.91 2.74 -15.63
CA PRO A 135 -30.94 3.73 -16.05
C PRO A 135 -30.10 4.17 -14.84
N GLY A 136 -28.91 3.59 -14.72
CA GLY A 136 -27.93 3.89 -13.69
C GLY A 136 -26.72 2.97 -13.80
N PRO A 137 -25.53 3.38 -13.30
CA PRO A 137 -24.38 2.50 -13.24
C PRO A 137 -24.73 1.32 -12.32
N ASN A 138 -24.81 0.10 -12.89
CA ASN A 138 -25.03 -1.13 -12.14
C ASN A 138 -23.76 -1.53 -11.36
N LEU A 139 -23.31 -0.63 -10.46
CA LEU A 139 -22.09 -0.77 -9.67
C LEU A 139 -22.12 -2.05 -8.84
N ILE A 140 -23.30 -2.43 -8.34
CA ILE A 140 -23.50 -3.66 -7.56
C ILE A 140 -23.23 -4.89 -8.43
N GLY A 141 -23.78 -4.95 -9.65
CA GLY A 141 -23.52 -6.04 -10.58
C GLY A 141 -22.05 -6.14 -10.97
N TYR A 142 -21.42 -5.00 -11.29
CA TYR A 142 -19.98 -4.97 -11.56
C TYR A 142 -19.15 -5.43 -10.37
N TRP A 143 -19.52 -5.03 -9.15
CA TRP A 143 -18.87 -5.48 -7.93
C TRP A 143 -19.01 -6.99 -7.73
N CYS A 144 -20.22 -7.55 -7.88
CA CYS A 144 -20.45 -9.00 -7.79
C CYS A 144 -19.60 -9.77 -8.81
N ALA A 145 -19.54 -9.31 -10.05
CA ALA A 145 -18.72 -9.91 -11.09
C ALA A 145 -17.21 -9.84 -10.76
N TYR A 146 -16.74 -8.67 -10.33
CA TYR A 146 -15.37 -8.45 -9.88
C TYR A 146 -15.00 -9.40 -8.73
N ARG A 147 -15.86 -9.51 -7.70
CA ARG A 147 -15.64 -10.41 -6.56
C ARG A 147 -15.62 -11.86 -6.99
N ALA A 148 -16.54 -12.30 -7.86
CA ALA A 148 -16.54 -13.65 -8.41
C ALA A 148 -15.20 -13.95 -9.11
N ILE A 149 -14.72 -13.04 -9.96
CA ILE A 149 -13.44 -13.21 -10.66
C ILE A 149 -12.27 -13.27 -9.67
N ARG A 150 -12.20 -12.38 -8.67
CA ARG A 150 -11.13 -12.44 -7.65
C ARG A 150 -11.13 -13.75 -6.87
N HIS A 151 -12.30 -14.19 -6.39
CA HIS A 151 -12.42 -15.47 -5.69
C HIS A 151 -12.02 -16.65 -6.57
N LEU A 152 -12.40 -16.64 -7.86
CA LEU A 152 -11.95 -17.64 -8.81
C LEU A 152 -10.42 -17.66 -8.94
N MET A 153 -9.79 -16.49 -9.09
CA MET A 153 -8.32 -16.39 -9.18
C MET A 153 -7.63 -16.92 -7.92
N VAL A 154 -8.14 -16.58 -6.73
CA VAL A 154 -7.65 -17.14 -5.44
C VAL A 154 -7.78 -18.66 -5.43
N VAL A 155 -8.96 -19.19 -5.76
CA VAL A 155 -9.23 -20.63 -5.76
C VAL A 155 -8.30 -21.37 -6.74
N LEU A 156 -8.06 -20.83 -7.93
CA LEU A 156 -7.12 -21.38 -8.89
C LEU A 156 -5.67 -21.40 -8.35
N GLY A 157 -5.25 -20.31 -7.69
CA GLY A 157 -3.95 -20.24 -7.02
C GLY A 157 -3.81 -21.30 -5.91
N LEU A 158 -4.82 -21.40 -5.04
CA LEU A 158 -4.87 -22.39 -3.95
C LEU A 158 -4.88 -23.83 -4.47
N PHE A 159 -5.63 -24.13 -5.54
CA PHE A 159 -5.62 -25.46 -6.16
C PHE A 159 -4.26 -25.83 -6.74
N ARG A 160 -3.58 -24.85 -7.35
CA ARG A 160 -2.25 -25.06 -7.92
C ARG A 160 -1.23 -25.35 -6.82
N ALA A 161 -1.22 -24.55 -5.76
CA ALA A 161 -0.33 -24.73 -4.60
C ALA A 161 -0.63 -26.05 -3.87
N GLY A 162 -1.90 -26.32 -3.53
CA GLY A 162 -2.30 -27.49 -2.76
C GLY A 162 -2.15 -28.84 -3.48
N ARG A 163 -2.05 -28.86 -4.82
CA ARG A 163 -1.77 -30.08 -5.60
C ARG A 163 -0.27 -30.38 -5.76
N GLY A 164 0.61 -29.61 -5.12
CA GLY A 164 2.06 -29.78 -5.27
C GLY A 164 2.57 -29.45 -6.68
N ARG A 165 1.80 -28.70 -7.49
CA ARG A 165 2.24 -28.27 -8.83
C ARG A 165 3.24 -27.11 -8.79
N VAL A 166 3.46 -26.54 -7.61
CA VAL A 166 4.44 -25.48 -7.36
C VAL A 166 5.38 -26.02 -6.29
N PRO A 167 6.68 -26.13 -6.58
CA PRO A 167 7.68 -26.48 -5.58
C PRO A 167 7.53 -25.58 -4.36
N THR A 168 7.40 -26.21 -3.19
CA THR A 168 7.25 -25.51 -1.91
C THR A 168 8.39 -25.93 -0.99
N THR A 169 9.23 -24.98 -0.59
CA THR A 169 10.31 -25.19 0.40
C THR A 169 9.89 -24.64 1.75
N PHE A 170 10.44 -25.23 2.82
CA PHE A 170 10.18 -24.84 4.19
C PHE A 170 11.50 -24.50 4.85
N ASP A 171 11.68 -23.22 5.14
CA ASP A 171 12.96 -22.67 5.59
C ASP A 171 12.80 -22.10 7.00
N PRO A 172 13.56 -22.58 8.00
CA PRO A 172 13.50 -22.03 9.35
C PRO A 172 14.11 -20.64 9.39
N SER A 173 13.52 -19.73 10.16
CA SER A 173 13.96 -18.34 10.29
C SER A 173 13.88 -17.88 11.74
N GLU A 174 15.06 -17.60 12.32
CA GLU A 174 15.19 -17.06 13.70
C GLU A 174 14.49 -15.71 13.87
N ALA A 175 14.35 -14.94 12.79
CA ALA A 175 13.64 -13.67 12.81
C ALA A 175 12.14 -13.83 13.17
N LEU A 176 11.57 -15.01 12.95
CA LEU A 176 10.16 -15.32 13.21
C LEU A 176 9.92 -15.92 14.62
N ASP A 177 10.98 -16.21 15.38
CA ASP A 177 10.85 -16.74 16.75
C ASP A 177 10.52 -15.68 17.79
N ARG A 178 10.73 -14.39 17.45
CA ARG A 178 10.31 -13.31 18.34
C ARG A 178 8.79 -13.31 18.43
N PRO A 179 8.19 -13.50 19.62
CA PRO A 179 6.76 -13.43 19.76
C PRO A 179 6.32 -12.03 19.33
N THR A 180 5.55 -11.97 18.25
CA THR A 180 4.89 -10.73 17.83
C THR A 180 4.01 -10.29 18.98
N GLY A 181 4.37 -9.16 19.61
CA GLY A 181 3.83 -8.73 20.89
C GLY A 181 2.33 -8.93 20.99
N ASN A 182 1.89 -9.50 22.12
CA ASN A 182 0.50 -9.85 22.40
C ASN A 182 -0.41 -8.63 22.20
N GLY A 183 -1.07 -8.57 21.05
CA GLY A 183 -2.13 -7.62 20.74
C GLY A 183 -1.68 -6.48 19.83
N ARG A 184 -2.20 -6.49 18.59
CA ARG A 184 -2.11 -5.39 17.62
C ARG A 184 -0.69 -4.82 17.40
N ALA A 185 0.34 -5.66 17.34
CA ALA A 185 1.44 -5.30 16.45
C ALA A 185 0.81 -5.24 15.06
N THR A 186 0.57 -4.03 14.54
CA THR A 186 0.03 -3.88 13.19
C THR A 186 1.06 -4.46 12.23
N ARG A 187 0.61 -4.91 11.06
CA ARG A 187 1.46 -5.31 9.93
C ARG A 187 2.68 -4.37 9.74
N GLU A 188 2.49 -3.10 10.03
CA GLU A 188 3.50 -2.04 9.98
C GLU A 188 4.65 -2.22 10.98
N ASP A 189 4.39 -2.70 12.20
CA ASP A 189 5.43 -2.91 13.22
C ASP A 189 6.39 -4.04 12.83
N LEU A 190 5.81 -5.14 12.33
CA LEU A 190 6.57 -6.28 11.81
C LEU A 190 7.35 -5.91 10.56
N MET A 191 6.74 -5.20 9.60
CA MET A 191 7.45 -4.79 8.39
C MET A 191 8.54 -3.77 8.69
N CYS A 192 8.29 -2.80 9.59
CA CYS A 192 9.33 -1.86 10.02
C CYS A 192 10.50 -2.58 10.69
N GLU A 193 10.25 -3.57 11.55
CA GLU A 193 11.31 -4.30 12.23
C GLU A 193 12.07 -5.26 11.30
N ILE A 194 11.37 -6.00 10.43
CA ILE A 194 11.98 -6.91 9.44
C ILE A 194 12.87 -6.15 8.45
N HIS A 195 12.46 -4.94 8.05
CA HIS A 195 13.24 -4.08 7.16
C HIS A 195 14.25 -3.17 7.88
N GLY A 196 14.40 -3.30 9.21
CA GLY A 196 15.39 -2.54 10.00
C GLY A 196 15.06 -1.05 10.19
N LEU A 197 13.82 -0.64 9.93
CA LEU A 197 13.32 0.72 10.17
C LEU A 197 12.83 0.84 11.62
N SER A 198 13.65 1.34 12.52
CA SER A 198 13.24 1.51 13.92
C SER A 198 12.12 2.55 14.07
N ARG A 199 11.14 2.29 14.95
CA ARG A 199 10.04 3.23 15.30
C ARG A 199 10.54 4.60 15.77
N GLN A 200 11.78 4.69 16.26
CA GLN A 200 12.41 5.93 16.73
C GLN A 200 12.96 6.80 15.58
N ALA A 201 13.08 6.27 14.37
CA ALA A 201 13.62 6.99 13.21
C ALA A 201 12.54 7.65 12.33
N GLN A 202 11.25 7.42 12.59
CA GLN A 202 10.16 7.97 11.77
C GLN A 202 9.54 9.20 12.42
N THR A 203 9.61 10.34 11.72
CA THR A 203 8.89 11.56 12.10
C THR A 203 7.36 11.35 11.96
N PRO A 204 6.52 12.19 12.62
CA PRO A 204 5.07 12.14 12.44
C PRO A 204 4.63 12.19 10.96
N GLY A 205 5.30 12.99 10.13
CA GLY A 205 5.05 13.05 8.69
C GLY A 205 5.43 11.76 7.96
N ALA A 206 6.55 11.13 8.30
CA ALA A 206 6.92 9.83 7.73
C ALA A 206 5.92 8.72 8.11
N ARG A 207 5.34 8.78 9.32
CA ARG A 207 4.28 7.86 9.75
C ARG A 207 3.00 8.04 8.94
N GLU A 208 2.56 9.28 8.75
CA GLU A 208 1.37 9.57 7.94
C GLU A 208 1.57 9.12 6.48
N LEU A 209 2.77 9.28 5.94
CA LEU A 209 3.14 8.85 4.59
C LEU A 209 3.19 7.33 4.45
N VAL A 210 3.71 6.61 5.45
CA VAL A 210 3.70 5.13 5.51
C VAL A 210 2.28 4.58 5.65
N CYS A 211 1.46 5.17 6.52
CA CYS A 211 0.05 4.78 6.65
C CYS A 211 -0.73 5.05 5.36
N THR A 212 -0.52 6.21 4.73
CA THR A 212 -1.14 6.54 3.43
C THR A 212 -0.66 5.58 2.33
N ALA A 213 0.65 5.29 2.26
CA ALA A 213 1.21 4.34 1.30
C ALA A 213 0.76 2.90 1.53
N GLY A 214 0.42 2.52 2.77
CA GLY A 214 -0.21 1.24 3.09
C GLY A 214 -1.66 1.12 2.61
N GLU A 215 -2.33 2.24 2.35
CA GLU A 215 -3.72 2.32 1.88
C GLU A 215 -3.87 2.48 0.37
N VAL A 216 -2.87 3.07 -0.33
CA VAL A 216 -2.87 3.17 -1.79
C VAL A 216 -1.91 2.16 -2.43
N ASP A 217 -2.41 1.42 -3.43
CA ASP A 217 -1.69 0.36 -4.15
C ASP A 217 -0.45 0.86 -4.96
N ARG A 218 -0.11 2.16 -4.92
CA ARG A 218 1.02 2.77 -5.64
C ARG A 218 1.68 3.91 -4.87
N VAL A 219 3.00 3.84 -4.70
CA VAL A 219 3.85 4.84 -4.04
C VAL A 219 3.73 6.25 -4.65
N ALA A 220 3.59 6.35 -5.97
CA ALA A 220 3.42 7.64 -6.65
C ALA A 220 2.09 8.34 -6.30
N GLU A 221 1.03 7.56 -6.04
CA GLU A 221 -0.29 8.08 -5.67
C GLU A 221 -0.31 8.53 -4.20
N ALA A 222 0.44 7.83 -3.32
CA ALA A 222 0.67 8.24 -1.94
C ALA A 222 1.42 9.58 -1.87
N ALA A 223 2.49 9.70 -2.65
CA ALA A 223 3.29 10.92 -2.74
C ALA A 223 2.46 12.12 -3.23
N ASP A 224 1.65 11.93 -4.28
CA ASP A 224 0.74 12.96 -4.80
C ASP A 224 -0.34 13.39 -3.80
N MET A 225 -0.83 12.47 -2.95
CA MET A 225 -1.80 12.80 -1.90
C MET A 225 -1.16 13.63 -0.78
N VAL A 226 0.04 13.25 -0.33
CA VAL A 226 0.75 13.98 0.73
C VAL A 226 1.19 15.36 0.26
N LEU A 227 1.68 15.49 -0.99
CA LEU A 227 2.01 16.79 -1.58
C LEU A 227 0.78 17.72 -1.64
N ARG A 228 -0.41 17.19 -1.97
CA ARG A 228 -1.65 17.97 -1.97
C ARG A 228 -2.14 18.38 -0.57
N GLN A 229 -1.83 17.60 0.46
CA GLN A 229 -2.10 17.99 1.85
C GLN A 229 -1.12 19.06 2.35
N ALA A 230 0.15 18.98 1.94
CA ALA A 230 1.18 19.97 2.26
C ALA A 230 0.92 21.34 1.59
N ASP A 231 0.33 21.35 0.39
CA ASP A 231 0.02 22.56 -0.38
C ASP A 231 -1.28 23.28 0.08
N ARG A 232 -1.94 22.79 1.14
CA ARG A 232 -3.05 23.53 1.76
C ARG A 232 -2.49 24.66 2.63
N PRO A 233 -2.95 25.92 2.47
CA PRO A 233 -2.61 26.98 3.40
C PRO A 233 -3.20 26.62 4.77
N TRP A 234 -2.34 26.29 5.73
CA TRP A 234 -2.69 26.16 7.14
C TRP A 234 -3.09 27.54 7.68
N GLY A 235 -4.31 27.95 7.37
CA GLY A 235 -4.94 29.13 7.92
C GLY A 235 -5.32 28.88 9.38
N LEU A 236 -4.59 29.54 10.29
CA LEU A 236 -4.98 29.93 11.65
C LEU A 236 -5.48 28.82 12.59
N GLY A 237 -4.65 28.47 13.58
CA GLY A 237 -5.12 27.73 14.75
C GLY A 237 -4.07 27.22 15.74
N VAL A 238 -2.87 27.80 15.82
CA VAL A 238 -1.95 27.54 16.95
C VAL A 238 -1.71 28.85 17.67
N ASP A 239 -2.62 29.13 18.60
CA ASP A 239 -2.51 30.26 19.52
C ASP A 239 -1.48 29.94 20.61
N ARG A 240 -0.56 30.88 20.77
CA ARG A 240 0.45 31.08 21.81
C ARG A 240 0.37 30.18 23.05
N ARG A 241 1.22 29.15 23.13
CA ARG A 241 1.79 28.66 24.40
C ARG A 241 3.20 28.11 24.21
N ALA A 242 4.13 28.94 23.75
CA ALA A 242 5.55 28.60 23.76
C ALA A 242 6.40 29.88 23.82
N ASP A 243 6.12 30.77 24.78
CA ASP A 243 6.94 31.98 24.97
C ASP A 243 7.10 32.38 26.45
N GLN A 244 7.32 31.39 27.30
CA GLN A 244 7.87 31.60 28.65
C GLN A 244 8.91 30.55 28.96
N ARG A 245 10.12 30.73 28.39
CA ARG A 245 11.43 30.40 28.98
C ARG A 245 12.52 30.60 27.91
N GLY A 246 13.27 31.69 28.01
CA GLY A 246 14.58 31.80 27.37
C GLY A 246 14.88 33.10 26.64
N GLY A 247 15.41 34.09 27.38
CA GLY A 247 16.58 34.87 26.99
C GLY A 247 16.62 35.66 25.67
N ARG A 248 16.49 36.99 25.80
CA ARG A 248 17.04 38.09 24.97
C ARG A 248 16.79 38.10 23.44
N PRO A 249 16.11 39.13 22.90
CA PRO A 249 16.08 39.38 21.47
C PRO A 249 17.42 39.94 20.94
N ARG A 250 17.99 39.28 19.93
CA ARG A 250 18.99 39.89 19.03
C ARG A 250 18.27 40.83 18.06
N HIS A 251 18.97 41.92 17.70
CA HIS A 251 18.53 42.98 16.81
C HIS A 251 17.83 42.48 15.53
N ARG A 252 16.66 43.06 15.25
CA ARG A 252 16.05 43.11 13.92
C ARG A 252 16.85 44.11 13.07
N PRO A 253 17.21 43.79 11.81
CA PRO A 253 17.43 44.82 10.81
C PRO A 253 16.08 45.52 10.58
N ALA A 254 16.03 46.81 10.87
CA ALA A 254 15.05 47.69 10.26
C ALA A 254 15.55 47.96 8.83
N ASP A 255 14.61 48.08 7.91
CA ASP A 255 14.78 48.42 6.49
C ASP A 255 14.82 47.20 5.55
N GLY A 256 13.64 46.75 5.12
CA GLY A 256 13.34 46.39 3.73
C GLY A 256 14.20 45.38 2.94
N GLU A 257 15.18 44.71 3.54
CA GLU A 257 16.04 43.77 2.84
C GLU A 257 15.29 42.46 2.57
N THR A 258 14.96 42.23 1.30
CA THR A 258 14.58 40.90 0.83
C THR A 258 15.85 40.07 0.64
N PHE A 259 15.76 38.78 0.96
CA PHE A 259 16.82 37.80 0.68
C PHE A 259 17.34 38.00 -0.75
N GLY A 260 18.66 38.09 -0.90
CA GLY A 260 19.32 38.35 -2.18
C GLY A 260 18.86 37.38 -3.28
N ALA A 261 19.14 37.76 -4.53
CA ALA A 261 18.70 37.01 -5.72
C ALA A 261 19.02 35.51 -5.61
N SER A 262 17.99 34.69 -5.82
CA SER A 262 18.11 33.22 -5.88
C SER A 262 19.18 32.83 -6.89
N GLN A 263 20.24 32.16 -6.43
CA GLN A 263 21.21 31.55 -7.33
C GLN A 263 20.75 30.13 -7.68
N PRO A 264 20.49 29.81 -8.96
CA PRO A 264 20.14 28.46 -9.36
C PRO A 264 21.37 27.55 -9.27
N GLY A 265 21.38 26.63 -8.30
CA GLY A 265 22.42 25.61 -8.18
C GLY A 265 22.36 24.59 -9.32
N SER A 266 23.49 24.12 -9.84
CA SER A 266 23.54 23.19 -10.99
C SER A 266 23.03 21.77 -10.70
N TRP A 267 22.59 21.46 -9.49
CA TRP A 267 22.30 20.10 -9.02
C TRP A 267 20.97 19.53 -9.56
N HIS A 268 20.07 20.36 -10.09
CA HIS A 268 18.80 19.92 -10.68
C HIS A 268 18.88 19.68 -12.20
N LYS A 269 20.09 19.67 -12.77
CA LYS A 269 20.31 19.41 -14.19
C LYS A 269 21.09 18.11 -14.40
N ASP A 270 20.65 17.28 -15.33
CA ASP A 270 21.45 16.12 -15.78
C ASP A 270 22.71 16.56 -16.53
N THR A 271 23.51 15.58 -16.94
CA THR A 271 24.70 15.76 -17.77
C THR A 271 24.39 16.37 -19.15
N GLU A 272 23.13 16.47 -19.55
CA GLU A 272 22.67 17.12 -20.78
C GLU A 272 22.07 18.53 -20.53
N GLY A 273 22.08 19.01 -19.28
CA GLY A 273 21.59 20.33 -18.90
C GLY A 273 20.07 20.45 -18.76
N LYS A 274 19.33 19.33 -18.80
CA LYS A 274 17.87 19.28 -18.66
C LYS A 274 17.49 19.19 -17.18
N THR A 275 16.43 19.88 -16.80
CA THR A 275 15.93 19.87 -15.42
C THR A 275 15.36 18.49 -15.09
N CYS A 276 16.01 17.75 -14.20
CA CYS A 276 15.50 16.48 -13.71
C CYS A 276 14.68 16.71 -12.44
N ALA A 277 13.40 16.36 -12.49
CA ALA A 277 12.56 16.29 -11.30
C ALA A 277 12.92 15.03 -10.49
N PHE A 278 14.08 15.02 -9.85
CA PHE A 278 14.37 14.09 -8.75
C PHE A 278 13.87 14.74 -7.46
N VAL A 279 12.64 14.43 -7.09
CA VAL A 279 12.16 14.65 -5.71
C VAL A 279 12.89 13.63 -4.84
N SER A 280 14.02 14.05 -4.28
CA SER A 280 14.72 13.29 -3.27
C SER A 280 13.88 13.28 -2.00
N LEU A 281 13.47 12.09 -1.57
CA LEU A 281 12.84 11.81 -0.26
C LEU A 281 13.69 12.32 0.93
N ALA A 282 14.93 12.76 0.70
CA ALA A 282 15.76 13.42 1.70
C ALA A 282 15.51 14.94 1.84
N TYR A 283 14.91 15.62 0.86
CA TYR A 283 14.65 17.06 0.96
C TYR A 283 13.35 17.37 1.71
N VAL A 284 12.34 16.51 1.56
CA VAL A 284 11.07 16.63 2.31
C VAL A 284 11.27 16.32 3.80
N SER A 285 12.31 15.56 4.19
CA SER A 285 12.65 15.34 5.61
C SER A 285 13.49 16.48 6.22
N LEU A 286 14.12 17.34 5.40
CA LEU A 286 14.86 18.51 5.88
C LEU A 286 13.94 19.71 6.11
N ASP A 287 12.95 19.93 5.24
CA ASP A 287 12.04 21.09 5.33
C ASP A 287 10.94 20.94 6.41
N LEU A 288 10.79 19.75 6.99
CA LEU A 288 9.84 19.46 8.08
C LEU A 288 10.42 19.61 9.50
N THR A 289 11.68 20.04 9.65
CA THR A 289 12.36 20.04 10.97
C THR A 289 12.33 21.36 11.73
N ASP A 290 11.90 22.48 11.13
CA ASP A 290 11.92 23.84 11.72
C ASP A 290 13.24 24.20 12.45
N LEU A 291 14.34 23.52 12.11
CA LEU A 291 15.68 23.78 12.60
C LEU A 291 16.39 24.65 11.56
N ARG A 292 16.36 25.96 11.77
CA ARG A 292 17.25 26.88 11.05
C ARG A 292 18.69 26.67 11.50
N MET A 293 19.39 25.76 10.84
CA MET A 293 20.86 25.75 10.81
C MET A 293 21.31 26.11 9.40
N GLN A 294 21.68 27.37 9.23
CA GLN A 294 22.36 27.86 8.04
C GLN A 294 23.83 27.38 8.13
N GLY A 295 24.36 26.77 7.08
CA GLY A 295 25.79 26.52 6.95
C GLY A 295 26.58 27.84 7.02
N SER A 296 27.87 27.79 7.35
CA SER A 296 28.71 28.99 7.57
C SER A 296 28.73 29.98 6.39
N ASP A 297 28.31 29.53 5.20
CA ASP A 297 28.33 30.31 3.96
C ASP A 297 26.94 30.67 3.41
N GLY A 298 25.87 30.50 4.19
CA GLY A 298 24.58 31.11 3.87
C GLY A 298 23.86 30.56 2.63
N ALA A 299 24.05 29.30 2.26
CA ALA A 299 23.26 28.58 1.26
C ALA A 299 22.46 27.43 1.90
#